data_AF-A0A426XER3-F1
#
_entry.id   AF-A0A426XER3-F1
#
_cell.length_a   1.000
_cell.length_b   1.000
_cell.length_c   1.000
_cell.angle_alpha   90.00
_cell.angle_beta   90.00
_cell.angle_gamma   90.00
#
_symmetry.space_group_name_H-M   'P 1'
#
loop_
_entity.id
_entity.type
_entity.pdbx_description
1 polymer ?
#
loop_
_entity_poly.entity_id
_entity_poly.type
_entity_poly.pdbx_seq_one_letter_code
_entity_poly.pdbx_strand_id
1 'polypeptide(L)'
;MQARWPNLSYQTRVWDDSEAASEFDRGVLHLTLSKDLYTLPPEVLIAQAAKQIVLVRHHYQMALLDRVHDSGRLVTHKGNRASLLEAELEKLKSERDPKRRARAQQRVDELEADNGKLKLGLDELSSRLEEADKELNELQEGLAESQRQLREQKVNRRKADDKLLKLMRENKSLKVELLGRSVANYKQSVRFGWGLRQMR
;
A
#
# COMPACT_ATOMS: atom_id res chain seq x y z
N MET A 1 39.19 -50.92 -70.65
CA MET A 1 38.73 -49.84 -69.74
C MET A 1 38.40 -48.63 -70.59
N GLN A 2 37.15 -48.18 -70.60
CA GLN A 2 36.71 -47.04 -71.40
C GLN A 2 36.79 -45.78 -70.53
N ALA A 3 37.47 -44.74 -71.00
CA ALA A 3 37.66 -43.51 -70.22
C ALA A 3 36.32 -42.80 -70.03
N ARG A 4 35.97 -42.48 -68.78
CA ARG A 4 34.66 -41.89 -68.42
C ARG A 4 34.51 -40.43 -68.87
N TRP A 5 35.61 -39.75 -69.21
CA TRP A 5 35.63 -38.32 -69.57
C TRP A 5 36.66 -37.97 -70.66
N PRO A 6 36.51 -38.45 -71.90
CA PRO A 6 37.54 -38.32 -72.95
C PRO A 6 37.70 -36.90 -73.53
N ASN A 7 36.76 -35.96 -73.23
CA ASN A 7 36.67 -34.67 -73.93
C ASN A 7 36.92 -33.42 -73.05
N LEU A 8 37.40 -33.55 -71.80
CA LEU A 8 37.64 -32.41 -70.91
C LEU A 8 39.06 -31.83 -71.08
N SER A 9 39.16 -30.57 -71.55
CA SER A 9 40.43 -29.88 -71.85
C SER A 9 40.85 -28.89 -70.75
N TYR A 10 42.06 -28.32 -70.84
CA TYR A 10 42.58 -27.35 -69.85
C TYR A 10 41.66 -26.13 -69.63
N GLN A 11 40.89 -25.77 -70.66
CA GLN A 11 40.10 -24.54 -70.74
C GLN A 11 38.59 -24.75 -70.66
N THR A 12 38.10 -25.99 -70.55
CA THR A 12 36.67 -26.26 -70.44
C THR A 12 36.13 -25.71 -69.12
N ARG A 13 35.17 -24.79 -69.19
CA ARG A 13 34.48 -24.25 -68.00
C ARG A 13 33.53 -25.32 -67.49
N VAL A 14 33.85 -25.91 -66.34
CA VAL A 14 33.02 -26.95 -65.68
C VAL A 14 31.59 -26.47 -65.36
N TRP A 15 31.40 -25.16 -65.27
CA TRP A 15 30.09 -24.53 -65.04
C TRP A 15 29.12 -24.61 -66.23
N ASP A 16 29.60 -25.00 -67.41
CA ASP A 16 28.75 -25.13 -68.61
C ASP A 16 27.99 -26.48 -68.65
N ASP A 17 28.37 -27.45 -67.79
CA ASP A 17 27.70 -28.74 -67.61
C ASP A 17 27.24 -28.90 -66.15
N SER A 18 25.92 -29.00 -65.96
CA SER A 18 25.30 -29.07 -64.64
C SER A 18 25.70 -30.32 -63.83
N GLU A 19 26.08 -31.42 -64.48
CA GLU A 19 26.49 -32.65 -63.78
C GLU A 19 27.93 -32.51 -63.28
N ALA A 20 28.82 -32.00 -64.12
CA ALA A 20 30.22 -31.73 -63.77
C ALA A 20 30.38 -30.65 -62.69
N ALA A 21 29.52 -29.63 -62.67
CA ALA A 21 29.52 -28.59 -61.63
C ALA A 21 29.12 -29.12 -60.24
N SER A 22 28.12 -30.02 -60.18
CA SER A 22 27.65 -30.63 -58.93
C SER A 22 28.70 -31.56 -58.30
N GLU A 23 29.44 -32.32 -59.11
CA GLU A 23 30.54 -33.16 -58.64
C GLU A 23 31.76 -32.35 -58.17
N PHE A 24 32.01 -31.17 -58.76
CA PHE A 24 33.03 -30.23 -58.31
C PHE A 24 32.72 -29.65 -56.92
N ASP A 25 31.49 -29.17 -56.69
CA ASP A 25 31.08 -28.57 -55.40
C ASP A 25 31.04 -29.58 -54.24
N ARG A 26 30.80 -30.86 -54.52
CA ARG A 26 30.88 -31.95 -53.54
C ARG A 26 32.32 -32.38 -53.23
N GLY A 27 33.32 -31.78 -53.86
CA GLY A 27 34.74 -32.12 -53.71
C GLY A 27 35.14 -33.42 -54.41
N VAL A 28 34.26 -34.00 -55.24
CA VAL A 28 34.49 -35.27 -55.95
C VAL A 28 35.33 -35.05 -57.22
N LEU A 29 35.20 -33.88 -57.85
CA LEU A 29 35.95 -33.47 -59.03
C LEU A 29 36.86 -32.27 -58.72
N HIS A 30 38.09 -32.51 -58.26
CA HIS A 30 39.07 -31.42 -58.15
C HIS A 30 39.81 -31.27 -59.49
N LEU A 31 39.37 -30.33 -60.32
CA LEU A 31 39.76 -30.21 -61.74
C LEU A 31 41.30 -30.18 -61.95
N THR A 32 42.03 -29.55 -61.02
CA THR A 32 43.49 -29.53 -61.02
C THR A 32 44.09 -30.91 -60.70
N LEU A 33 43.56 -31.63 -59.71
CA LEU A 33 44.05 -32.97 -59.33
C LEU A 33 43.71 -34.01 -60.39
N SER A 34 42.53 -33.90 -61.04
CA SER A 34 42.11 -34.79 -62.12
C SER A 34 43.03 -34.66 -63.35
N LYS A 35 43.43 -33.45 -63.72
CA LYS A 35 44.43 -33.23 -64.80
C LYS A 35 45.84 -33.65 -64.39
N ASP A 36 46.26 -33.30 -63.18
CA ASP A 36 47.57 -33.68 -62.65
C ASP A 36 47.72 -35.21 -62.67
N LEU A 37 46.67 -35.97 -62.32
CA LEU A 37 46.64 -37.45 -62.34
C LEU A 37 46.91 -38.08 -63.70
N TYR A 38 46.58 -37.39 -64.80
CA TYR A 38 46.77 -37.88 -66.18
C TYR A 38 47.95 -37.24 -66.91
N THR A 39 48.54 -36.17 -66.37
CA THR A 39 49.60 -35.39 -67.06
C THR A 39 50.94 -35.36 -66.31
N LEU A 40 50.94 -35.60 -64.99
CA LEU A 40 52.15 -35.61 -64.18
C LEU A 40 52.56 -37.03 -63.79
N PRO A 41 53.88 -37.31 -63.70
CA PRO A 41 54.37 -38.56 -63.15
C PRO A 41 53.90 -38.78 -61.70
N PRO A 42 53.70 -40.04 -61.26
CA PRO A 42 53.22 -40.38 -59.92
C PRO A 42 54.00 -39.72 -58.77
N GLU A 43 55.30 -39.52 -58.94
CA GLU A 43 56.19 -38.92 -57.94
C GLU A 43 55.81 -37.47 -57.62
N VAL A 44 55.40 -36.72 -58.64
CA VAL A 44 55.01 -35.31 -58.51
C VAL A 44 53.65 -35.19 -57.80
N LEU A 45 52.74 -36.12 -58.09
CA LEU A 45 51.42 -36.20 -57.46
C LEU A 45 51.53 -36.52 -55.97
N ILE A 46 52.39 -37.47 -55.62
CA ILE A 46 52.68 -37.81 -54.22
C ILE A 46 53.27 -36.60 -53.49
N ALA A 47 54.21 -35.87 -54.11
CA ALA A 47 54.81 -34.68 -53.53
C ALA A 47 53.78 -33.54 -53.32
N GLN A 48 52.87 -33.32 -54.28
CA GLN A 48 51.83 -32.30 -54.21
C GLN A 48 50.76 -32.64 -53.16
N ALA A 49 50.31 -33.90 -53.12
CA ALA A 49 49.40 -34.39 -52.08
C ALA A 49 50.03 -34.27 -50.68
N ALA A 50 51.30 -34.66 -50.54
CA ALA A 50 52.04 -34.49 -49.29
C ALA A 50 52.09 -33.01 -48.88
N LYS A 51 52.41 -32.09 -49.81
CA LYS A 51 52.44 -30.64 -49.54
C LYS A 51 51.08 -30.09 -49.09
N GLN A 52 49.99 -30.52 -49.72
CA GLN A 52 48.63 -30.10 -49.34
C GLN A 52 48.23 -30.64 -47.97
N ILE A 53 48.51 -31.91 -47.68
CA ILE A 53 48.28 -32.51 -46.35
C ILE A 53 49.05 -31.75 -45.29
N VAL A 54 50.32 -31.41 -45.55
CA VAL A 54 51.14 -30.60 -44.64
C VAL A 54 50.53 -29.21 -44.46
N LEU A 55 50.22 -28.48 -45.54
CA LEU A 55 49.64 -27.12 -45.44
C LEU A 55 48.33 -27.10 -44.66
N VAL A 56 47.37 -27.94 -45.06
CA VAL A 56 46.03 -28.00 -44.45
C VAL A 56 46.13 -28.39 -42.97
N ARG A 57 47.01 -29.34 -42.64
CA ARG A 57 47.26 -29.72 -41.24
C ARG A 57 47.80 -28.55 -40.42
N HIS A 58 48.75 -27.79 -40.96
CA HIS A 58 49.30 -26.62 -40.26
C HIS A 58 48.25 -25.51 -40.09
N HIS A 59 47.45 -25.21 -41.10
CA HIS A 59 46.38 -24.21 -40.99
C HIS A 59 45.32 -24.60 -39.95
N TYR A 60 44.92 -25.87 -39.94
CA TYR A 60 43.95 -26.37 -38.95
C TYR A 60 44.54 -26.34 -37.54
N GLN A 61 45.80 -26.73 -37.37
CA GLN A 61 46.50 -26.68 -36.08
C GLN A 61 46.63 -25.24 -35.56
N MET A 62 47.01 -24.27 -36.42
CA MET A 62 47.09 -22.86 -36.01
C MET A 62 45.72 -22.30 -35.62
N ALA A 63 44.67 -22.55 -36.41
CA ALA A 63 43.33 -22.08 -36.09
C ALA A 63 42.78 -22.66 -34.77
N LEU A 64 43.13 -23.91 -34.45
CA LEU A 64 42.79 -24.52 -33.15
C LEU A 64 43.57 -23.89 -32.00
N LEU A 65 44.87 -23.66 -32.18
CA LEU A 65 45.71 -23.00 -31.19
C LEU A 65 45.21 -21.59 -30.87
N ASP A 66 44.85 -20.82 -31.90
CA ASP A 66 44.31 -19.47 -31.74
C ASP A 66 42.98 -19.49 -30.95
N ARG A 67 42.06 -20.41 -31.29
CA ARG A 67 40.79 -20.56 -30.55
C ARG A 67 41.00 -20.93 -29.09
N VAL A 68 41.94 -21.84 -28.79
CA VAL A 68 42.29 -22.21 -27.42
C VAL A 68 42.88 -21.01 -26.69
N HIS A 69 43.76 -20.24 -27.35
CA HIS A 69 44.35 -19.03 -26.78
C HIS A 69 43.30 -17.96 -26.47
N ASP A 70 42.39 -17.69 -27.42
CA ASP A 70 41.30 -16.71 -27.27
C ASP A 70 40.32 -17.14 -26.16
N SER A 71 39.99 -18.43 -26.10
CA SER A 71 39.16 -18.99 -25.03
C SER A 71 39.86 -18.84 -23.67
N GLY A 72 41.17 -19.09 -23.59
CA GLY A 72 41.97 -18.88 -22.38
C GLY A 72 41.97 -17.42 -21.92
N ARG A 73 42.09 -16.46 -22.85
CA ARG A 73 41.96 -15.03 -22.56
C ARG A 73 40.58 -14.68 -22.02
N LEU A 74 39.52 -15.20 -22.63
CA LEU A 74 38.16 -14.96 -22.19
C LEU A 74 37.90 -15.51 -20.79
N VAL A 75 38.32 -16.74 -20.52
CA VAL A 75 38.21 -17.38 -19.20
C VAL A 75 38.95 -16.55 -18.14
N THR A 76 40.17 -16.11 -18.44
CA THR A 76 40.95 -15.25 -17.54
C THR A 76 40.24 -13.93 -17.26
N HIS A 77 39.72 -13.26 -18.30
CA HIS A 77 38.98 -12.01 -18.16
C HIS A 77 37.70 -12.18 -17.31
N LYS A 78 36.94 -13.27 -17.54
CA LYS A 78 35.75 -13.58 -16.74
C LYS A 78 36.10 -13.93 -15.30
N GLY A 79 37.18 -14.68 -15.08
CA GLY A 79 37.71 -14.98 -13.75
C GLY A 79 38.05 -13.73 -12.97
N ASN A 80 38.79 -12.80 -13.58
CA ASN A 80 39.14 -11.51 -12.95
C ASN A 80 37.89 -10.69 -12.60
N ARG A 81 36.88 -10.66 -13.49
CA ARG A 81 35.61 -9.96 -13.22
C ARG A 81 34.83 -10.62 -12.07
N ALA A 82 34.83 -11.95 -12.00
CA ALA A 82 34.18 -12.68 -10.90
C ALA A 82 34.85 -12.37 -9.55
N SER A 83 36.18 -12.39 -9.49
CA SER A 83 36.92 -12.02 -8.27
C SER A 83 36.70 -10.57 -7.86
N LEU A 84 36.60 -9.64 -8.81
CA LEU A 84 36.25 -8.24 -8.52
C LEU A 84 34.85 -8.13 -7.90
N LEU A 85 33.85 -8.80 -8.49
CA LEU A 85 32.48 -8.79 -7.98
C LEU A 85 32.37 -9.45 -6.61
N GLU A 86 33.13 -10.52 -6.36
CA GLU A 86 33.19 -11.19 -5.05
C GLU A 86 33.76 -10.25 -3.99
N ALA A 87 34.84 -9.51 -4.31
CA ALA A 87 35.40 -8.50 -3.42
C ALA A 87 34.43 -7.33 -3.17
N GLU A 88 33.70 -6.86 -4.19
CA GLU A 88 32.65 -5.84 -4.03
C GLU A 88 31.50 -6.34 -3.13
N LEU A 89 31.08 -7.60 -3.30
CA LEU A 89 30.04 -8.21 -2.46
C LEU A 89 30.48 -8.34 -1.00
N GLU A 90 31.72 -8.76 -0.74
CA GLU A 90 32.26 -8.83 0.63
C GLU A 90 32.46 -7.43 1.24
N LYS A 91 32.85 -6.44 0.44
CA LYS A 91 32.87 -5.04 0.88
C LYS A 91 31.47 -4.54 1.23
N LEU A 92 30.47 -4.79 0.39
CA LEU A 92 29.08 -4.40 0.69
C LEU A 92 28.50 -5.14 1.90
N LYS A 93 28.85 -6.41 2.11
CA LYS A 93 28.46 -7.17 3.30
C LYS A 93 29.14 -6.67 4.59
N SER A 94 30.38 -6.18 4.50
CA SER A 94 31.08 -5.59 5.66
C SER A 94 30.69 -4.12 5.90
N GLU A 95 30.39 -3.37 4.84
CA GLU A 95 29.83 -2.01 4.87
C GLU A 95 28.37 -1.99 5.34
N ARG A 96 27.68 -3.13 5.24
CA ARG A 96 26.41 -3.43 5.91
C ARG A 96 26.62 -3.49 7.43
N ASP A 97 26.96 -2.34 8.02
CA ASP A 97 27.49 -2.18 9.36
C ASP A 97 26.54 -2.80 10.40
N PRO A 98 26.94 -3.94 11.00
CA PRO A 98 26.10 -4.62 11.99
C PRO A 98 25.83 -3.73 13.19
N LYS A 99 26.71 -2.76 13.48
CA LYS A 99 26.52 -1.80 14.57
C LYS A 99 25.42 -0.78 14.27
N ARG A 100 25.33 -0.28 13.02
CA ARG A 100 24.23 0.59 12.60
C ARG A 100 22.89 -0.13 12.62
N ARG A 101 22.89 -1.41 12.24
CA ARG A 101 21.69 -2.28 12.29
C ARG A 101 21.25 -2.56 13.72
N ALA A 102 22.17 -2.92 14.60
CA ALA A 102 21.88 -3.13 16.01
C ALA A 102 21.29 -1.86 16.65
N ARG A 103 21.86 -0.69 16.36
CA ARG A 103 21.30 0.61 16.81
C ARG A 103 19.93 0.90 16.22
N ALA A 104 19.70 0.61 14.95
CA ALA A 104 18.40 0.79 14.32
C ALA A 104 17.35 -0.16 14.92
N GLN A 105 17.72 -1.42 15.16
CA GLN A 105 16.85 -2.41 15.80
C GLN A 105 16.51 -2.00 17.23
N GLN A 106 17.51 -1.60 18.02
CA GLN A 106 17.28 -1.11 19.38
C GLN A 106 16.29 0.06 19.41
N ARG A 107 16.39 1.00 18.46
CA ARG A 107 15.44 2.11 18.33
C ARG A 107 14.02 1.65 17.94
N VAL A 108 13.91 0.60 17.13
CA VAL A 108 12.61 0.00 16.80
C VAL A 108 12.00 -0.60 18.06
N ASP A 109 12.77 -1.37 18.83
CA ASP A 109 12.30 -2.02 20.06
C ASP A 109 11.86 -0.98 21.12
N GLU A 110 12.63 0.12 21.27
CA GLU A 110 12.26 1.25 22.14
C GLU A 110 10.94 1.92 21.71
N LEU A 111 10.79 2.20 20.41
CA LEU A 111 9.56 2.79 19.86
C LEU A 111 8.35 1.84 19.98
N GLU A 112 8.57 0.54 19.85
CA GLU A 112 7.52 -0.46 19.99
C GLU A 112 7.03 -0.55 21.44
N ALA A 113 7.94 -0.49 22.42
CA ALA A 113 7.60 -0.41 23.84
C ALA A 113 6.80 0.86 24.17
N ASP A 114 7.23 2.03 23.66
CA ASP A 114 6.53 3.29 23.90
C ASP A 114 5.15 3.33 23.22
N ASN A 115 5.02 2.78 22.02
CA ASN A 115 3.72 2.60 21.37
C ASN A 115 2.79 1.70 22.21
N GLY A 116 3.33 0.67 22.88
CA GLY A 116 2.57 -0.15 23.82
C GLY A 116 2.01 0.66 24.99
N LYS A 117 2.84 1.50 25.62
CA LYS A 117 2.40 2.40 26.71
C LYS A 117 1.34 3.39 26.25
N LEU A 118 1.51 3.99 25.06
CA LEU A 118 0.55 4.93 24.51
C LEU A 118 -0.81 4.28 24.22
N LYS A 119 -0.82 3.04 23.72
CA LYS A 119 -2.07 2.28 23.54
C LYS A 119 -2.80 2.06 24.85
N LEU A 120 -2.09 1.60 25.89
CA LEU A 120 -2.69 1.41 27.22
C LEU A 120 -3.26 2.72 27.79
N GLY A 121 -2.52 3.83 27.66
CA GLY A 121 -3.01 5.13 28.10
C GLY A 121 -4.22 5.62 27.30
N LEU A 122 -4.29 5.31 26.01
CA LEU A 122 -5.45 5.63 25.18
C LEU A 122 -6.68 4.82 25.59
N ASP A 123 -6.51 3.53 25.90
CA ASP A 123 -7.59 2.67 26.38
C ASP A 123 -8.13 3.16 27.74
N GLU A 124 -7.25 3.53 28.67
CA GLU A 124 -7.62 4.11 29.97
C GLU A 124 -8.41 5.42 29.81
N LEU A 125 -7.92 6.34 28.95
CA LEU A 125 -8.63 7.59 28.67
C LEU A 125 -9.99 7.34 28.01
N SER A 126 -10.10 6.33 27.15
CA SER A 126 -11.37 5.95 26.55
C SER A 126 -12.37 5.47 27.61
N SER A 127 -11.95 4.61 28.54
CA SER A 127 -12.81 4.17 29.65
C SER A 127 -13.25 5.33 30.53
N ARG A 128 -12.34 6.27 30.84
CA ARG A 128 -12.66 7.47 31.62
C ARG A 128 -13.66 8.39 30.90
N LEU A 129 -13.56 8.50 29.59
CA LEU A 129 -14.50 9.28 28.78
C LEU A 129 -15.90 8.66 28.81
N GLU A 130 -16.00 7.33 28.65
CA GLU A 130 -17.28 6.62 28.77
C GLU A 130 -17.93 6.78 30.15
N GLU A 131 -17.12 6.80 31.22
CA GLU A 131 -17.60 7.04 32.58
C GLU A 131 -18.11 8.48 32.74
N ALA A 132 -17.35 9.47 32.28
CA ALA A 132 -17.78 10.88 32.30
C ALA A 132 -19.07 11.12 31.49
N ASP A 133 -19.23 10.43 30.35
CA ASP A 133 -20.45 10.52 29.53
C ASP A 133 -21.68 9.94 30.27
N LYS A 134 -21.50 8.85 31.03
CA LYS A 134 -22.57 8.31 31.89
C LYS A 134 -22.95 9.30 32.99
N GLU A 135 -21.97 9.88 33.69
CA GLU A 135 -22.23 10.91 34.71
C GLU A 135 -22.94 12.13 34.12
N LEU A 136 -22.54 12.60 32.93
CA LEU A 136 -23.21 13.70 32.25
C LEU A 136 -24.67 13.36 31.92
N ASN A 137 -24.95 12.14 31.46
CA ASN A 137 -26.32 11.71 31.19
C ASN A 137 -27.17 11.70 32.47
N GLU A 138 -26.65 11.17 33.57
CA GLU A 138 -27.34 11.17 34.87
C GLU A 138 -27.64 12.60 35.35
N LEU A 139 -26.67 13.51 35.25
CA LEU A 139 -26.87 14.91 35.60
C LEU A 139 -27.90 15.61 34.70
N GLN A 140 -27.91 15.29 33.41
CA GLN A 140 -28.90 15.82 32.47
C GLN A 140 -30.31 15.34 32.81
N GLU A 141 -30.48 14.06 33.15
CA GLU A 141 -31.75 13.50 33.58
C GLU A 141 -32.25 14.18 34.87
N GLY A 142 -31.37 14.31 35.88
CA GLY A 142 -31.69 15.00 37.13
C GLY A 142 -32.06 16.47 36.93
N LEU A 143 -31.38 17.17 36.01
CA LEU A 143 -31.73 18.54 35.64
C LEU A 143 -33.12 18.60 34.98
N ALA A 144 -33.42 17.67 34.06
CA ALA A 144 -34.73 17.59 33.42
C ALA A 144 -35.84 17.32 34.43
N GLU A 145 -35.60 16.46 35.43
CA GLU A 145 -36.54 16.20 36.51
C GLU A 145 -36.77 17.44 37.38
N SER A 146 -35.70 18.09 37.83
CA SER A 146 -35.78 19.33 38.61
C SER A 146 -36.54 20.44 37.87
N GLN A 147 -36.33 20.57 36.55
CA GLN A 147 -37.10 21.49 35.72
C GLN A 147 -38.59 21.14 35.65
N ARG A 148 -38.95 19.85 35.57
CA ARG A 148 -40.35 19.40 35.60
C ARG A 148 -41.00 19.73 36.93
N GLN A 149 -40.33 19.42 38.04
CA GLN A 149 -40.81 19.72 39.39
C GLN A 149 -41.03 21.22 39.60
N LEU A 150 -40.11 22.07 39.10
CA LEU A 150 -40.26 23.53 39.18
C LEU A 150 -41.49 24.02 38.38
N ARG A 151 -41.74 23.47 37.19
CA ARG A 151 -42.93 23.81 36.40
C ARG A 151 -44.21 23.41 37.13
N GLU A 152 -44.23 22.22 37.73
CA GLU A 152 -45.36 21.75 38.52
C GLU A 152 -45.62 22.64 39.74
N GLN A 153 -44.58 22.98 40.50
CA GLN A 153 -44.71 23.91 41.62
C GLN A 153 -45.24 25.28 41.20
N LYS A 154 -44.77 25.84 40.07
CA LYS A 154 -45.28 27.10 39.53
C LYS A 154 -46.77 27.02 39.20
N VAL A 155 -47.23 25.93 38.60
CA VAL A 155 -48.64 25.70 38.30
C VAL A 155 -49.45 25.59 39.59
N ASN A 156 -48.97 24.84 40.59
CA ASN A 156 -49.64 24.67 41.87
C ASN A 156 -49.74 26.00 42.64
N ARG A 157 -48.68 26.82 42.61
CA ARG A 157 -48.70 28.18 43.18
C ARG A 157 -49.77 29.05 42.52
N ARG A 158 -49.84 29.08 41.18
CA ARG A 158 -50.88 29.84 40.46
C ARG A 158 -52.29 29.39 40.87
N LYS A 159 -52.53 28.08 40.97
CA LYS A 159 -53.81 27.54 41.44
C LYS A 159 -54.15 27.97 42.87
N ALA A 160 -53.15 28.05 43.76
CA ALA A 160 -53.36 28.52 45.13
C ALA A 160 -53.68 30.03 45.16
N ASP A 161 -52.96 30.83 44.38
CA ASP A 161 -53.21 32.27 44.24
C ASP A 161 -54.63 32.55 43.70
N ASP A 162 -55.08 31.78 42.69
CA ASP A 162 -56.44 31.87 42.14
C ASP A 162 -57.52 31.53 43.18
N LYS A 163 -57.29 30.48 43.99
CA LYS A 163 -58.19 30.12 45.09
C LYS A 163 -58.24 31.23 46.14
N LEU A 164 -57.10 31.82 46.50
CA LEU A 164 -57.02 32.92 47.45
C LEU A 164 -57.78 34.14 46.93
N LEU A 165 -57.59 34.51 45.64
CA LEU A 165 -58.34 35.58 44.99
C LEU A 165 -59.85 35.34 45.02
N LYS A 166 -60.30 34.10 44.78
CA LYS A 166 -61.71 33.72 44.87
C LYS A 166 -62.26 33.93 46.29
N LEU A 167 -61.57 33.39 47.31
CA LEU A 167 -61.96 33.55 48.71
C LEU A 167 -61.98 35.01 49.16
N MET A 168 -61.04 35.85 48.69
CA MET A 168 -61.06 37.29 48.99
C MET A 168 -62.29 37.99 48.42
N ARG A 169 -62.73 37.64 47.21
CA ARG A 169 -63.95 38.20 46.62
C ARG A 169 -65.19 37.79 47.41
N GLU A 170 -65.28 36.51 47.78
CA GLU A 170 -66.37 35.98 48.61
C GLU A 170 -66.40 36.66 49.99
N ASN A 171 -65.26 36.79 50.67
CA ASN A 171 -65.15 37.46 51.96
C ASN A 171 -65.59 38.94 51.87
N LYS A 172 -65.18 39.65 50.80
CA LYS A 172 -65.60 41.03 50.54
C LYS A 172 -67.12 41.12 50.34
N SER A 173 -67.72 40.18 49.60
CA SER A 173 -69.17 40.08 49.42
C SER A 173 -69.90 39.86 50.76
N LEU A 174 -69.46 38.87 51.53
CA LEU A 174 -70.02 38.56 52.85
C LEU A 174 -69.93 39.75 53.80
N LYS A 175 -68.83 40.51 53.78
CA LYS A 175 -68.69 41.71 54.59
C LYS A 175 -69.72 42.79 54.22
N VAL A 176 -69.98 43.00 52.93
CA VAL A 176 -71.02 43.94 52.46
C VAL A 176 -72.41 43.48 52.88
N GLU A 177 -72.72 42.19 52.71
CA GLU A 177 -74.00 41.63 53.13
C GLU A 177 -74.23 41.73 54.65
N LEU A 178 -73.22 41.38 55.46
CA LEU A 178 -73.28 41.48 56.92
C LEU A 178 -73.47 42.91 57.39
N LEU A 179 -72.74 43.88 56.80
CA LEU A 179 -72.94 45.30 57.08
C LEU A 179 -74.35 45.75 56.70
N GLY A 180 -74.85 45.34 55.52
CA GLY A 180 -76.22 45.62 55.09
C GLY A 180 -77.27 45.07 56.06
N ARG A 181 -77.12 43.82 56.50
CA ARG A 181 -77.97 43.19 57.52
C ARG A 181 -77.89 43.92 58.87
N SER A 182 -76.69 44.29 59.32
CA SER A 182 -76.50 45.02 60.58
C SER A 182 -77.18 46.40 60.55
N VAL A 183 -77.03 47.15 59.45
CA VAL A 183 -77.70 48.45 59.27
C VAL A 183 -79.22 48.29 59.23
N ALA A 184 -79.74 47.28 58.51
CA ALA A 184 -81.17 46.99 58.47
C ALA A 184 -81.72 46.66 59.87
N ASN A 185 -81.03 45.79 60.62
CA ASN A 185 -81.40 45.45 61.99
C ASN A 185 -81.34 46.67 62.93
N TYR A 186 -80.32 47.54 62.80
CA TYR A 186 -80.23 48.77 63.59
C TYR A 186 -81.38 49.74 63.31
N LYS A 187 -81.75 49.92 62.03
CA LYS A 187 -82.91 50.74 61.65
C LYS A 187 -84.23 50.22 62.21
N GLN A 188 -84.36 48.90 62.37
CA GLN A 188 -85.52 48.26 62.99
C GLN A 188 -85.47 48.28 64.52
N SER A 189 -84.32 48.60 65.13
CA SER A 189 -84.18 48.64 66.57
C SER A 189 -84.98 49.79 67.19
N VAL A 190 -85.55 49.53 68.37
CA VAL A 190 -86.28 50.54 69.15
C VAL A 190 -85.41 51.79 69.37
N ARG A 191 -84.13 51.61 69.72
CA ARG A 191 -83.15 52.68 70.01
C ARG A 191 -82.99 53.69 68.87
N PHE A 192 -83.01 53.25 67.61
CA PHE A 192 -82.94 54.13 66.44
C PHE A 192 -84.18 55.04 66.35
N GLY A 193 -85.38 54.50 66.57
CA GLY A 193 -86.62 55.27 66.58
C GLY A 193 -86.70 56.31 67.70
N TRP A 194 -86.10 56.05 68.87
CA TRP A 194 -85.97 57.05 69.93
C TRP A 194 -84.99 58.18 69.56
N GLY A 195 -83.87 57.86 68.90
CA GLY A 195 -82.91 58.87 68.44
C GLY A 195 -83.48 59.85 67.41
N LEU A 196 -84.29 59.38 66.47
CA LEU A 196 -84.95 60.25 65.49
C LEU A 196 -85.95 61.23 66.11
N ARG A 197 -86.62 60.85 67.20
CA ARG A 197 -87.56 61.73 67.93
C ARG A 197 -86.85 62.86 68.70
N GLN A 198 -85.58 62.67 69.08
CA GLN A 198 -84.78 63.66 69.79
C GLN A 198 -84.12 64.70 68.85
N MET A 199 -84.09 64.44 67.54
CA MET A 199 -83.54 65.35 66.53
C MET A 199 -84.60 66.25 65.87
N ARG A 200 -85.82 66.30 66.41
CA ARG A 200 -86.95 67.04 65.85
C ARG A 200 -87.26 68.29 66.67
#